data_AF-A0A7M3Z3Q5-F1
#
_entry.id   AF-A0A7M3Z3Q5-F1
#
_cell.length_a   1.000
_cell.length_b   1.000
_cell.length_c   1.000
_cell.angle_alpha   90.00
_cell.angle_beta   90.00
_cell.angle_gamma   90.00
#
_symmetry.space_group_name_H-M   'P 1'
#
loop_
_entity.id
_entity.type
_entity.pdbx_description
1 polymer ?
#
loop_
_entity_poly.entity_id
_entity_poly.type
_entity_poly.pdbx_seq_one_letter_code
_entity_poly.pdbx_strand_id
1 'polypeptide(L)'
;MPEIKHALHLTSESSDDWDATLTLELYPDAAPKTVASFKDNSRNSRYDGIAFHRVIDGFMVQGGDISCGTQPLGSADCSAGTGGYSGIWYGQGQEGDMTTWTMPDEFDCAQANPEDSSSPWVGTCHAPGMLAMANSGPDTGGSQFYLVDKDSTPSHLNGKHAVFGMATDDSTYLGSSIGGIELIDMLSKVPTIGGDAQNADQPVNPPYIHSIEIDGDVAHMHLIIPS
;
A
#
# COMPACT_ATOMS: atom_id res chain seq x y z
N MET A 1 -9.61 -38.99 30.40
CA MET A 1 -8.34 -38.57 31.04
C MET A 1 -7.21 -39.35 30.40
N PRO A 2 -5.99 -38.80 30.23
CA PRO A 2 -5.48 -37.40 30.19
C PRO A 2 -4.82 -37.11 28.80
N GLU A 3 -4.19 -35.99 28.40
CA GLU A 3 -3.20 -35.05 28.99
C GLU A 3 -3.27 -33.72 28.20
N ILE A 4 -3.52 -32.55 28.81
CA ILE A 4 -2.54 -31.53 29.24
C ILE A 4 -1.42 -31.21 28.20
N LYS A 5 -1.56 -30.06 27.53
CA LYS A 5 -0.44 -29.17 27.23
C LYS A 5 -0.76 -27.76 27.72
N HIS A 6 -0.06 -27.41 28.80
CA HIS A 6 0.42 -26.10 29.20
C HIS A 6 -0.56 -24.95 29.42
N ALA A 7 -0.75 -24.66 30.71
CA ALA A 7 -1.08 -23.33 31.21
C ALA A 7 0.20 -22.48 31.29
N LEU A 8 0.24 -21.32 30.61
CA LEU A 8 0.80 -20.06 31.14
C LEU A 8 0.49 -18.89 30.20
N HIS A 9 -0.06 -17.81 30.78
CA HIS A 9 -0.31 -16.47 30.20
C HIS A 9 -1.45 -16.33 29.18
N LEU A 10 -2.67 -16.27 29.70
CA LEU A 10 -3.78 -15.51 29.12
C LEU A 10 -3.53 -14.01 29.39
N THR A 11 -3.21 -13.24 28.36
CA THR A 11 -3.60 -11.82 28.26
C THR A 11 -3.80 -11.46 26.79
N SER A 12 -5.04 -11.03 26.48
CA SER A 12 -5.62 -10.53 25.22
C SER A 12 -5.74 -11.51 24.05
N GLU A 13 -6.88 -12.18 23.96
CA GLU A 13 -7.46 -12.56 22.67
C GLU A 13 -7.89 -11.28 21.93
N SER A 14 -7.02 -10.74 21.09
CA SER A 14 -7.49 -10.18 19.83
C SER A 14 -7.20 -11.26 18.79
N SER A 15 -8.13 -12.20 18.63
CA SER A 15 -8.09 -13.17 17.53
C SER A 15 -8.59 -12.49 16.26
N ASP A 16 -8.01 -11.35 15.91
CA ASP A 16 -8.31 -10.73 14.63
C ASP A 16 -7.81 -11.71 13.56
N ASP A 17 -8.54 -11.81 12.45
CA ASP A 17 -8.18 -12.71 11.34
C ASP A 17 -6.90 -12.26 10.61
N TRP A 18 -6.23 -11.19 11.10
CA TRP A 18 -5.05 -10.55 10.54
C TRP A 18 -3.96 -10.26 11.58
N ASP A 19 -2.71 -10.19 11.12
CA ASP A 19 -1.53 -9.98 11.96
C ASP A 19 -1.29 -8.50 12.28
N ALA A 20 -1.66 -7.60 11.37
CA ALA A 20 -1.41 -6.16 11.53
C ALA A 20 -2.56 -5.31 10.96
N THR A 21 -2.72 -4.10 11.49
CA THR A 21 -3.51 -3.04 10.86
C THR A 21 -2.61 -1.85 10.59
N LEU A 22 -2.41 -1.52 9.32
CA LEU A 22 -1.76 -0.27 8.92
C LEU A 22 -2.83 0.80 8.73
N THR A 23 -2.84 1.80 9.60
CA THR A 23 -3.81 2.91 9.54
C THR A 23 -3.21 4.06 8.73
N LEU A 24 -3.89 4.43 7.65
CA LEU A 24 -3.47 5.45 6.68
C LEU A 24 -4.45 6.62 6.70
N GLU A 25 -3.95 7.84 6.85
CA GLU A 25 -4.69 9.07 6.54
C GLU A 25 -4.56 9.34 5.04
N LEU A 26 -5.68 9.59 4.36
CA LEU A 26 -5.75 9.84 2.92
C LEU A 26 -5.92 11.34 2.65
N TYR A 27 -5.38 11.81 1.52
CA TYR A 27 -5.35 13.23 1.17
C TYR A 27 -6.23 13.53 -0.06
N PRO A 28 -7.57 13.55 0.08
CA PRO A 28 -8.47 13.79 -1.05
C PRO A 28 -8.36 15.21 -1.62
N ASP A 29 -7.91 16.18 -0.82
CA ASP A 29 -7.66 17.55 -1.30
C ASP A 29 -6.39 17.62 -2.15
N ALA A 30 -5.42 16.72 -1.90
CA ALA A 30 -4.19 16.61 -2.68
C ALA A 30 -4.45 15.82 -3.98
N ALA A 31 -4.83 14.56 -3.85
CA ALA A 31 -4.99 13.65 -4.97
C ALA A 31 -6.44 13.11 -5.03
N PRO A 32 -7.43 13.95 -5.39
CA PRO A 32 -8.85 13.58 -5.29
C PRO A 32 -9.21 12.35 -6.12
N LYS A 33 -8.69 12.23 -7.35
CA LYS A 33 -8.99 11.09 -8.22
C LYS A 33 -8.30 9.82 -7.75
N THR A 34 -7.07 9.96 -7.26
CA THR A 34 -6.25 8.87 -6.73
C THR A 34 -6.90 8.29 -5.47
N VAL A 35 -7.26 9.15 -4.52
CA VAL A 35 -7.97 8.76 -3.30
C VAL A 35 -9.33 8.15 -3.61
N ALA A 36 -10.11 8.73 -4.54
CA ALA A 36 -11.40 8.17 -4.92
C ALA A 36 -11.27 6.78 -5.57
N SER A 37 -10.27 6.59 -6.43
CA SER A 37 -9.98 5.29 -7.07
C SER A 37 -9.52 4.25 -6.05
N PHE A 38 -8.62 4.62 -5.14
CA PHE A 38 -8.17 3.74 -4.06
C PHE A 38 -9.35 3.30 -3.17
N LYS A 39 -10.18 4.26 -2.72
CA LYS A 39 -11.38 3.97 -1.93
C LYS A 39 -12.38 3.08 -2.67
N ASP A 40 -12.58 3.28 -3.97
CA ASP A 40 -13.47 2.43 -4.76
C ASP A 40 -12.94 1.00 -4.83
N ASN A 41 -11.66 0.81 -5.14
CA ASN A 41 -11.03 -0.51 -5.17
C ASN A 41 -11.10 -1.20 -3.80
N SER A 42 -10.87 -0.47 -2.70
CA SER A 42 -11.00 -0.97 -1.33
C SER A 42 -12.43 -1.40 -0.99
N ARG A 43 -13.43 -0.53 -1.24
CA ARG A 43 -14.85 -0.82 -0.93
C ARG A 43 -15.44 -1.95 -1.74
N ASN A 44 -14.85 -2.24 -2.90
CA ASN A 44 -15.22 -3.37 -3.76
C ASN A 44 -14.35 -4.61 -3.52
N SER A 45 -13.60 -4.67 -2.41
CA SER A 45 -12.76 -5.81 -2.03
C SER A 45 -11.73 -6.22 -3.09
N ARG A 46 -11.33 -5.31 -3.98
CA ARG A 46 -10.39 -5.63 -5.07
C ARG A 46 -8.95 -5.77 -4.58
N TYR A 47 -8.63 -5.19 -3.41
CA TYR A 47 -7.33 -5.35 -2.76
C TYR A 47 -7.25 -6.59 -1.86
N ASP A 48 -8.37 -7.26 -1.58
CA ASP A 48 -8.40 -8.42 -0.69
C ASP A 48 -7.61 -9.58 -1.32
N GLY A 49 -6.67 -10.14 -0.56
CA GLY A 49 -5.72 -11.16 -1.01
C GLY A 49 -4.58 -10.66 -1.90
N ILE A 50 -4.46 -9.34 -2.13
CA ILE A 50 -3.39 -8.76 -2.93
C ILE A 50 -2.13 -8.59 -2.10
N ALA A 51 -1.02 -9.10 -2.61
CA ALA A 51 0.27 -9.06 -1.96
C ALA A 51 1.13 -7.85 -2.31
N PHE A 52 2.04 -7.57 -1.38
CA PHE A 52 3.21 -6.76 -1.66
C PHE A 52 4.20 -7.60 -2.46
N HIS A 53 4.21 -7.37 -3.78
CA HIS A 53 4.99 -8.15 -4.73
C HIS A 53 6.43 -7.64 -4.88
N ARG A 54 6.73 -6.47 -4.33
CA ARG A 54 8.06 -5.86 -4.38
C ARG A 54 8.37 -5.12 -3.08
N VAL A 55 9.50 -5.46 -2.47
CA VAL A 55 9.94 -4.95 -1.18
C VAL A 55 11.43 -4.63 -1.25
N ILE A 56 11.81 -3.43 -0.83
CA ILE A 56 13.20 -2.97 -0.83
C ILE A 56 13.48 -2.26 0.51
N ASP A 57 14.31 -2.89 1.34
CA ASP A 57 14.80 -2.34 2.61
C ASP A 57 15.46 -0.97 2.38
N GLY A 58 15.09 0.01 3.22
CA GLY A 58 15.55 1.40 3.08
C GLY A 58 14.94 2.19 1.91
N PHE A 59 13.95 1.64 1.20
CA PHE A 59 13.30 2.33 0.10
C PHE A 59 11.77 2.32 0.15
N MET A 60 11.13 1.18 -0.13
CA MET A 60 9.67 1.12 -0.18
C MET A 60 9.12 -0.31 -0.15
N VAL A 61 7.81 -0.38 0.12
CA VAL A 61 6.99 -1.59 0.07
C VAL A 61 5.89 -1.37 -0.98
N GLN A 62 5.90 -2.10 -2.09
CA GLN A 62 4.99 -1.93 -3.22
C GLN A 62 4.02 -3.10 -3.36
N GLY A 63 2.74 -2.77 -3.53
CA GLY A 63 1.63 -3.71 -3.67
C GLY A 63 0.51 -3.14 -4.54
N GLY A 64 -0.70 -3.66 -4.37
CA GLY A 64 -1.89 -3.14 -5.02
C GLY A 64 -2.09 -3.53 -6.49
N ASP A 65 -1.39 -4.54 -7.00
CA ASP A 65 -1.70 -5.13 -8.30
C ASP A 65 -2.94 -6.02 -8.19
N ILE A 66 -4.12 -5.42 -8.36
CA ILE A 66 -5.42 -6.12 -8.21
C ILE A 66 -5.72 -7.11 -9.33
N SER A 67 -4.88 -7.18 -10.37
CA SER A 67 -5.07 -8.12 -11.48
C SER A 67 -4.16 -9.33 -11.38
N CYS A 68 -2.92 -9.14 -10.94
CA CYS A 68 -1.86 -10.15 -11.00
C CYS A 68 -1.12 -10.36 -9.68
N GLY A 69 -1.45 -9.58 -8.64
CA GLY A 69 -0.81 -9.60 -7.34
C GLY A 69 -1.49 -10.47 -6.29
N THR A 70 -2.51 -11.26 -6.65
CA THR A 70 -3.19 -12.18 -5.71
C THR A 70 -2.23 -13.19 -5.10
N GLN A 71 -2.49 -13.64 -3.87
CA GLN A 71 -1.78 -14.77 -3.26
C GLN A 71 -2.28 -16.14 -3.76
N PRO A 72 -1.38 -17.13 -4.00
CA PRO A 72 0.09 -17.00 -4.03
C PRO A 72 0.56 -16.11 -5.18
N LEU A 73 1.69 -15.40 -5.00
CA LEU A 73 2.16 -14.38 -5.97
C LEU A 73 2.23 -14.91 -7.41
N GLY A 74 1.52 -14.21 -8.30
CA GLY A 74 1.41 -14.54 -9.72
C GLY A 74 0.28 -15.53 -9.99
N SER A 75 -0.50 -15.25 -11.04
CA SER A 75 -1.50 -16.19 -11.56
C SER A 75 -0.90 -16.96 -12.75
N ALA A 76 -1.60 -18.00 -13.22
CA ALA A 76 -1.22 -18.67 -14.47
C ALA A 76 -1.23 -17.72 -15.68
N ASP A 77 -1.95 -16.60 -15.56
CA ASP A 77 -2.30 -15.72 -16.68
C ASP A 77 -1.50 -14.41 -16.69
N CYS A 78 -0.89 -14.00 -15.57
CA CYS A 78 -0.03 -12.82 -15.54
C CYS A 78 0.94 -12.77 -14.33
N SER A 79 2.01 -11.98 -14.49
CA SER A 79 3.04 -11.80 -13.46
C SER A 79 2.69 -10.64 -12.52
N ALA A 80 2.94 -10.83 -11.22
CA ALA A 80 2.72 -9.77 -10.23
C ALA A 80 3.54 -8.51 -10.55
N GLY A 81 2.93 -7.34 -10.36
CA GLY A 81 3.49 -6.03 -10.68
C GLY A 81 3.20 -5.53 -12.10
N THR A 82 2.51 -6.32 -12.93
CA THR A 82 2.22 -5.96 -14.34
C THR A 82 0.81 -5.45 -14.58
N GLY A 83 -0.08 -5.61 -13.60
CA GLY A 83 -1.49 -5.31 -13.76
C GLY A 83 -2.00 -4.20 -12.84
N GLY A 84 -3.31 -4.17 -12.68
CA GLY A 84 -4.00 -3.19 -11.86
C GLY A 84 -4.59 -2.04 -12.68
N TYR A 85 -5.72 -1.52 -12.20
CA TYR A 85 -6.53 -0.54 -12.91
C TYR A 85 -7.22 0.41 -11.92
N SER A 86 -7.57 1.60 -12.40
CA SER A 86 -8.35 2.55 -11.60
C SER A 86 -9.76 2.02 -11.35
N GLY A 87 -10.27 2.20 -10.13
CA GLY A 87 -11.65 1.82 -9.79
C GLY A 87 -12.71 2.71 -10.44
N ILE A 88 -12.31 3.88 -10.95
CA ILE A 88 -13.21 4.87 -11.56
C ILE A 88 -12.68 5.23 -12.94
N TRP A 89 -13.58 5.31 -13.92
CA TRP A 89 -13.22 5.75 -15.26
C TRP A 89 -13.07 7.27 -15.33
N TYR A 90 -11.84 7.73 -15.58
CA TYR A 90 -11.52 9.16 -15.73
C TYR A 90 -11.38 9.60 -17.19
N GLY A 91 -12.00 8.88 -18.13
CA GLY A 91 -11.86 9.14 -19.56
C GLY A 91 -10.58 8.56 -20.19
N GLN A 92 -9.87 7.69 -19.47
CA GLN A 92 -8.67 6.99 -19.95
C GLN A 92 -8.93 5.47 -19.95
N GLY A 93 -8.41 4.77 -20.95
CA GLY A 93 -8.77 3.38 -21.23
C GLY A 93 -10.10 3.24 -21.97
N GLN A 94 -10.57 2.00 -22.11
CA GLN A 94 -11.83 1.67 -22.76
C GLN A 94 -12.98 1.73 -21.74
N GLU A 95 -13.98 2.59 -21.95
CA GLU A 95 -15.11 2.78 -21.04
C GLU A 95 -15.85 1.48 -20.67
N GLY A 96 -15.92 0.52 -21.59
CA GLY A 96 -16.56 -0.78 -21.36
C GLY A 96 -15.66 -1.85 -20.72
N ASP A 97 -14.39 -1.56 -20.49
CA ASP A 97 -13.41 -2.51 -19.95
C ASP A 97 -12.56 -1.85 -18.85
N MET A 98 -13.02 -2.06 -17.62
CA MET A 98 -12.38 -1.56 -16.39
C MET A 98 -10.93 -1.98 -16.26
N THR A 99 -10.52 -3.12 -16.84
CA THR A 99 -9.13 -3.61 -16.73
C THR A 99 -8.12 -2.72 -17.46
N THR A 100 -8.61 -1.79 -18.29
CA THR A 100 -7.80 -0.84 -19.05
C THR A 100 -7.80 0.56 -18.46
N TRP A 101 -8.54 0.80 -17.38
CA TRP A 101 -8.71 2.14 -16.82
C TRP A 101 -7.45 2.60 -16.11
N THR A 102 -7.00 3.79 -16.46
CA THR A 102 -5.96 4.53 -15.75
C THR A 102 -6.52 5.83 -15.20
N MET A 103 -5.74 6.50 -14.36
CA MET A 103 -6.04 7.81 -13.83
C MET A 103 -4.96 8.82 -14.23
N PRO A 104 -5.34 10.09 -14.45
CA PRO A 104 -4.40 11.16 -14.71
C PRO A 104 -3.57 11.45 -13.46
N ASP A 105 -2.38 12.00 -13.68
CA ASP A 105 -1.47 12.34 -12.59
C ASP A 105 -1.99 13.50 -11.73
N GLU A 106 -1.80 13.39 -10.42
CA GLU A 106 -2.10 14.41 -9.41
C GLU A 106 -0.81 14.74 -8.65
N PHE A 107 -0.05 15.71 -9.15
CA PHE A 107 1.29 16.04 -8.64
C PHE A 107 1.32 17.42 -7.99
N ASP A 108 1.43 17.45 -6.67
CA ASP A 108 1.30 18.72 -5.95
C ASP A 108 2.58 19.20 -5.28
N CYS A 109 3.54 18.29 -5.04
CA CYS A 109 4.82 18.61 -4.40
C CYS A 109 5.61 19.72 -5.12
N ALA A 110 5.49 19.83 -6.45
CA ALA A 110 6.20 20.85 -7.22
C ALA A 110 5.58 22.26 -7.10
N GLN A 111 4.34 22.36 -6.61
CA GLN A 111 3.61 23.61 -6.40
C GLN A 111 3.49 23.99 -4.93
N ALA A 112 3.84 23.09 -4.01
CA ALA A 112 3.85 23.34 -2.58
C ALA A 112 4.89 24.42 -2.22
N ASN A 113 4.43 25.51 -1.62
CA ASN A 113 5.34 26.45 -0.95
C ASN A 113 5.72 25.87 0.42
N PRO A 114 6.98 25.48 0.65
CA PRO A 114 7.39 24.85 1.91
C PRO A 114 7.31 25.80 3.12
N GLU A 115 7.16 27.10 2.90
CA GLU A 115 7.03 28.11 3.95
C GLU A 115 5.56 28.42 4.30
N ASP A 116 4.62 27.94 3.50
CA ASP A 116 3.18 28.14 3.70
C ASP A 116 2.53 26.89 4.27
N SER A 117 2.54 26.76 5.59
CA SER A 117 1.87 25.66 6.30
C SER A 117 0.34 25.61 6.14
N SER A 118 -0.25 26.58 5.44
CA SER A 118 -1.67 26.57 5.06
C SER A 118 -1.92 26.07 3.64
N SER A 119 -0.85 25.81 2.86
CA SER A 119 -0.98 25.22 1.53
C SER A 119 -1.50 23.78 1.64
N PRO A 120 -2.56 23.42 0.91
CA PRO A 120 -3.12 22.05 0.91
C PRO A 120 -2.10 21.01 0.39
N TRP A 121 -1.01 21.49 -0.22
CA TRP A 121 0.04 20.67 -0.81
C TRP A 121 1.27 20.48 0.11
N VAL A 122 1.32 21.11 1.30
CA VAL A 122 2.39 20.82 2.26
C VAL A 122 2.19 19.40 2.78
N GLY A 123 3.16 18.51 2.54
CA GLY A 123 3.07 17.08 2.88
C GLY A 123 2.83 16.15 1.69
N THR A 124 2.72 16.66 0.46
CA THR A 124 2.53 15.83 -0.75
C THR A 124 3.82 15.44 -1.46
N CYS A 125 4.98 15.76 -0.87
CA CYS A 125 6.27 15.26 -1.33
C CYS A 125 6.58 13.91 -0.68
N HIS A 126 7.35 13.08 -1.37
CA HIS A 126 7.77 11.79 -0.82
C HIS A 126 8.62 12.01 0.43
N ALA A 127 8.18 11.39 1.51
CA ALA A 127 8.81 11.38 2.83
C ALA A 127 8.56 10.01 3.47
N PRO A 128 9.31 9.63 4.51
CA PRO A 128 9.08 8.38 5.24
C PRO A 128 7.62 8.24 5.71
N GLY A 129 7.04 7.05 5.53
CA GLY A 129 5.67 6.74 5.90
C GLY A 129 4.60 7.20 4.90
N MET A 130 4.97 7.87 3.81
CA MET A 130 4.01 8.32 2.79
C MET A 130 3.48 7.16 1.93
N LEU A 131 2.22 7.28 1.53
CA LEU A 131 1.53 6.42 0.56
C LEU A 131 1.50 7.13 -0.80
N ALA A 132 2.01 6.46 -1.83
CA ALA A 132 2.10 7.03 -3.18
C ALA A 132 1.70 6.03 -4.27
N MET A 133 1.18 6.56 -5.39
CA MET A 133 0.68 5.76 -6.50
C MET A 133 1.83 5.34 -7.44
N ALA A 134 1.92 4.04 -7.72
CA ALA A 134 2.80 3.53 -8.77
C ALA A 134 2.17 3.74 -10.15
N ASN A 135 3.01 3.94 -11.16
CA ASN A 135 2.60 4.13 -12.55
C ASN A 135 3.68 3.61 -13.51
N SER A 136 3.36 3.57 -14.80
CA SER A 136 4.27 3.18 -15.89
C SER A 136 4.65 4.37 -16.78
N GLY A 137 4.63 5.58 -16.22
CA GLY A 137 4.80 6.85 -16.93
C GLY A 137 3.63 7.81 -16.71
N PRO A 138 3.66 8.98 -17.38
CA PRO A 138 2.65 10.00 -17.18
C PRO A 138 1.23 9.50 -17.44
N ASP A 139 0.30 9.87 -16.57
CA ASP A 139 -1.14 9.56 -16.68
C ASP A 139 -1.46 8.06 -16.76
N THR A 140 -0.68 7.22 -16.06
CA THR A 140 -0.86 5.75 -16.03
C THR A 140 -1.06 5.17 -14.63
N GLY A 141 -1.51 5.98 -13.67
CA GLY A 141 -1.88 5.45 -12.36
C GLY A 141 -3.04 4.44 -12.48
N GLY A 142 -2.99 3.35 -11.72
CA GLY A 142 -3.99 2.28 -11.76
C GLY A 142 -4.49 1.92 -10.36
N SER A 143 -3.99 0.82 -9.81
CA SER A 143 -4.28 0.41 -8.43
C SER A 143 -3.03 0.18 -7.60
N GLN A 144 -1.87 0.03 -8.25
CA GLN A 144 -0.61 -0.24 -7.56
C GLN A 144 -0.15 0.99 -6.80
N PHE A 145 0.27 0.78 -5.55
CA PHE A 145 0.78 1.81 -4.66
C PHE A 145 2.05 1.32 -3.97
N TYR A 146 2.76 2.26 -3.36
CA TYR A 146 3.87 1.94 -2.47
C TYR A 146 3.86 2.80 -1.22
N LEU A 147 4.43 2.24 -0.16
CA LEU A 147 4.65 2.86 1.13
C LEU A 147 6.14 3.20 1.25
N VAL A 148 6.47 4.44 1.55
CA VAL A 148 7.85 4.91 1.66
C VAL A 148 8.43 4.45 2.99
N ASP A 149 9.57 3.75 2.91
CA ASP A 149 10.27 3.22 4.07
C ASP A 149 10.79 4.31 5.02
N LYS A 150 10.98 3.96 6.30
CA LYS A 150 11.46 4.86 7.35
C LYS A 150 12.78 5.55 7.01
N ASP A 151 13.69 4.84 6.36
CA ASP A 151 15.02 5.33 6.01
C ASP A 151 15.07 5.96 4.60
N SER A 152 13.91 6.20 3.98
CA SER A 152 13.83 6.69 2.60
C SER A 152 13.24 8.09 2.44
N THR A 153 13.91 8.92 1.64
CA THR A 153 13.43 10.23 1.19
C THR A 153 13.55 10.35 -0.34
N PRO A 154 12.73 9.64 -1.13
CA PRO A 154 12.96 9.47 -2.56
C PRO A 154 12.51 10.68 -3.38
N SER A 155 13.16 11.82 -3.18
CA SER A 155 12.85 13.10 -3.83
C SER A 155 12.88 13.05 -5.36
N HIS A 156 13.58 12.08 -5.97
CA HIS A 156 13.61 11.85 -7.41
C HIS A 156 12.28 11.32 -7.99
N LEU A 157 11.34 10.91 -7.13
CA LEU A 157 9.97 10.50 -7.45
C LEU A 157 8.96 11.66 -7.33
N ASN A 158 9.35 12.80 -6.75
CA ASN A 158 8.51 13.99 -6.68
C ASN A 158 8.15 14.49 -8.08
N GLY A 159 6.87 14.79 -8.29
CA GLY A 159 6.34 15.21 -9.60
C GLY A 159 6.28 14.07 -10.64
N LYS A 160 6.41 12.81 -10.21
CA LYS A 160 6.26 11.63 -11.05
C LYS A 160 5.28 10.60 -10.50
N HIS A 161 5.03 10.63 -9.19
CA HIS A 161 4.08 9.77 -8.51
C HIS A 161 3.21 10.62 -7.58
N ALA A 162 1.91 10.40 -7.60
CA ALA A 162 0.96 11.09 -6.73
C ALA A 162 1.12 10.57 -5.30
N VAL A 163 1.45 11.45 -4.35
CA VAL A 163 1.38 11.14 -2.91
C VAL A 163 -0.05 11.43 -2.47
N PHE A 164 -0.71 10.44 -1.86
CA PHE A 164 -2.14 10.52 -1.59
C PHE A 164 -2.54 10.08 -0.17
N GLY A 165 -1.56 9.89 0.71
CA GLY A 165 -1.80 9.62 2.12
C GLY A 165 -0.51 9.40 2.91
N MET A 166 -0.65 9.12 4.20
CA MET A 166 0.45 8.83 5.12
C MET A 166 0.03 7.83 6.20
N ALA A 167 0.96 6.98 6.61
CA ALA A 167 0.77 6.09 7.74
C ALA A 167 0.74 6.86 9.07
N THR A 168 -0.18 6.47 9.94
CA THR A 168 -0.43 7.10 11.24
C THR A 168 0.06 6.22 12.38
N ASP A 169 0.18 6.80 13.58
CA ASP A 169 0.57 6.08 14.80
C ASP A 169 -0.54 5.19 15.37
N ASP A 170 -1.75 5.22 14.79
CA ASP A 170 -2.88 4.37 15.17
C ASP A 170 -2.84 2.98 14.49
N SER A 171 -1.63 2.49 14.19
CA SER A 171 -1.41 1.16 13.60
C SER A 171 -1.21 0.09 14.68
N THR A 172 -1.44 -1.17 14.33
CA THR A 172 -1.29 -2.31 15.24
C THR A 172 -0.53 -3.46 14.60
N TYR A 173 0.19 -4.23 15.42
CA TYR A 173 0.84 -5.48 15.06
C TYR A 173 0.68 -6.49 16.21
N LEU A 174 0.12 -7.66 15.92
CA LEU A 174 -0.20 -8.72 16.87
C LEU A 174 -0.94 -8.19 18.11
N GLY A 175 -1.97 -7.37 17.86
CA GLY A 175 -2.80 -6.73 18.89
C GLY A 175 -2.12 -5.62 19.69
N SER A 176 -0.86 -5.28 19.40
CA SER A 176 -0.11 -4.21 20.07
C SER A 176 0.00 -2.96 19.19
N SER A 177 -0.09 -1.77 19.79
CA SER A 177 0.11 -0.51 19.07
C SER A 177 1.55 -0.38 18.55
N ILE A 178 1.68 0.09 17.32
CA ILE A 178 2.94 0.37 16.63
C ILE A 178 2.77 1.62 15.77
N GLY A 179 3.82 2.44 15.64
CA GLY A 179 3.81 3.56 14.70
C GLY A 179 3.69 3.06 13.27
N GLY A 180 2.86 3.68 12.43
CA GLY A 180 2.64 3.22 11.06
C GLY A 180 3.92 3.17 10.22
N ILE A 181 4.83 4.13 10.44
CA ILE A 181 6.16 4.14 9.83
C ILE A 181 7.03 2.95 10.29
N GLU A 182 6.91 2.51 11.54
CA GLU A 182 7.65 1.35 12.06
C GLU A 182 7.06 0.04 11.54
N LEU A 183 5.74 -0.01 11.32
CA LEU A 183 5.12 -1.16 10.64
C LEU A 183 5.59 -1.25 9.18
N ILE A 184 5.72 -0.11 8.47
CA ILE A 184 6.29 -0.08 7.13
C ILE A 184 7.75 -0.55 7.13
N ASP A 185 8.58 -0.10 8.08
CA ASP A 185 9.97 -0.54 8.25
C ASP A 185 10.07 -2.06 8.48
N MET A 186 9.13 -2.63 9.23
CA MET A 186 9.05 -4.08 9.41
C MET A 186 8.73 -4.81 8.10
N LEU A 187 7.78 -4.28 7.32
CA LEU A 187 7.39 -4.84 6.03
C LEU A 187 8.51 -4.69 4.98
N SER A 188 9.31 -3.63 5.03
CA SER A 188 10.43 -3.40 4.09
C SER A 188 11.58 -4.39 4.28
N LYS A 189 11.64 -5.05 5.44
CA LYS A 189 12.71 -5.98 5.85
C LYS A 189 12.34 -7.46 5.72
N VAL A 190 11.16 -7.79 5.17
CA VAL A 190 10.82 -9.20 4.96
C VAL A 190 11.83 -9.85 4.00
N PRO A 191 12.19 -11.14 4.20
CA PRO A 191 13.16 -11.78 3.32
C PRO A 191 12.72 -11.76 1.87
N THR A 192 13.57 -11.25 0.98
CA THR A 192 13.37 -11.28 -0.46
C THR A 192 14.19 -12.38 -1.11
N ILE A 193 13.86 -12.71 -2.37
CA ILE A 193 14.60 -13.70 -3.16
C ILE A 193 16.09 -13.29 -3.25
N GLY A 194 16.36 -12.00 -3.39
CA GLY A 194 17.69 -11.42 -3.38
C GLY A 194 18.58 -11.87 -4.54
N GLY A 195 19.85 -11.45 -4.47
CA GLY A 195 20.89 -11.81 -5.45
C GLY A 195 20.64 -11.23 -6.85
N ASP A 196 21.14 -11.93 -7.88
CA ASP A 196 21.03 -11.52 -9.29
C ASP A 196 19.72 -12.00 -9.96
N ALA A 197 18.73 -12.40 -9.16
CA ALA A 197 17.45 -12.86 -9.69
C ALA A 197 16.67 -11.71 -10.34
N GLN A 198 15.95 -12.01 -11.43
CA GLN A 198 15.11 -11.00 -12.11
C GLN A 198 13.98 -10.44 -11.21
N ASN A 199 13.63 -11.18 -10.16
CA ASN A 199 12.66 -10.82 -9.13
C ASN A 199 13.33 -10.74 -7.75
N ALA A 200 14.57 -10.24 -7.67
CA ALA A 200 15.34 -10.15 -6.43
C ALA A 200 14.59 -9.39 -5.31
N ASP A 201 13.79 -8.38 -5.65
CA ASP A 201 12.99 -7.59 -4.71
C ASP A 201 11.67 -8.27 -4.29
N GLN A 202 11.35 -9.44 -4.84
CA GLN A 202 10.13 -10.17 -4.49
C GLN A 202 10.30 -10.84 -3.12
N PRO A 203 9.36 -10.66 -2.17
CA PRO A 203 9.38 -11.40 -0.91
C PRO A 203 9.29 -12.92 -1.12
N VAL A 204 10.03 -13.68 -0.30
CA VAL A 204 9.93 -15.15 -0.25
C VAL A 204 8.55 -15.57 0.27
N ASN A 205 8.13 -14.93 1.34
CA ASN A 205 6.82 -15.10 1.98
C ASN A 205 6.13 -13.73 2.00
N PRO A 206 5.45 -13.36 0.92
CA PRO A 206 4.91 -12.01 0.74
C PRO A 206 3.78 -11.69 1.72
N PRO A 207 3.90 -10.58 2.49
CA PRO A 207 2.76 -10.01 3.19
C PRO A 207 1.65 -9.64 2.20
N TYR A 208 0.41 -9.74 2.64
CA TYR A 208 -0.74 -9.44 1.79
C TYR A 208 -1.88 -8.80 2.56
N ILE A 209 -2.71 -8.10 1.80
CA ILE A 209 -3.88 -7.39 2.30
C ILE A 209 -4.98 -8.40 2.57
N HIS A 210 -5.41 -8.51 3.82
CA HIS A 210 -6.62 -9.25 4.18
C HIS A 210 -7.86 -8.48 3.69
N SER A 211 -7.93 -7.20 4.06
CA SER A 211 -8.98 -6.28 3.65
C SER A 211 -8.53 -4.83 3.85
N ILE A 212 -9.26 -3.87 3.25
CA ILE A 212 -9.10 -2.44 3.53
C ILE A 212 -10.46 -1.84 3.87
N GLU A 213 -10.61 -1.41 5.13
CA GLU A 213 -11.81 -0.68 5.57
C GLU A 213 -11.59 0.83 5.40
N ILE A 214 -12.62 1.54 4.92
CA ILE A 214 -12.57 2.99 4.70
C ILE A 214 -13.55 3.68 5.66
N ASP A 215 -13.03 4.51 6.57
CA ASP A 215 -13.80 5.41 7.43
C ASP A 215 -13.44 6.87 7.12
N GLY A 216 -14.33 7.58 6.40
CA GLY A 216 -14.05 8.93 5.93
C GLY A 216 -12.82 8.99 5.03
N ASP A 217 -11.77 9.68 5.51
CA ASP A 217 -10.45 9.80 4.88
C ASP A 217 -9.39 8.95 5.57
N VAL A 218 -9.79 7.99 6.41
CA VAL A 218 -8.90 7.01 7.03
C VAL A 218 -9.12 5.65 6.36
N ALA A 219 -8.03 4.96 6.05
CA ALA A 219 -8.02 3.59 5.59
C ALA A 219 -7.34 2.69 6.63
N HIS A 220 -8.04 1.64 7.06
CA HIS A 220 -7.49 0.58 7.90
C HIS A 220 -7.16 -0.60 7.00
N MET A 221 -5.88 -0.78 6.69
CA MET A 221 -5.40 -1.88 5.87
C MET A 221 -5.00 -3.04 6.79
N HIS A 222 -5.82 -4.09 6.79
CA HIS A 222 -5.58 -5.30 7.56
C HIS A 222 -4.65 -6.22 6.78
N LEU A 223 -3.59 -6.69 7.42
CA LEU A 223 -2.49 -7.40 6.77
C LEU A 223 -2.26 -8.77 7.39
N ILE A 224 -2.00 -9.76 6.53
CA ILE A 224 -1.40 -11.03 6.91
C ILE A 224 0.09 -10.95 6.59
N ILE A 225 0.92 -11.33 7.55
CA ILE A 225 2.38 -11.32 7.47
C ILE A 225 2.85 -12.76 7.70
N PRO A 226 3.01 -13.56 6.62
CA PRO A 226 3.39 -14.96 6.76
C PRO A 226 4.80 -15.11 7.35
N SER A 227 4.97 -16.12 8.20
CA SER A 227 6.24 -16.50 8.85
C SER A 227 7.29 -17.01 7.88
#